data_AF-A0A814PYB1-F1
#
_entry.id   AF-A0A814PYB1-F1
#
_cell.length_a   1.000
_cell.length_b   1.000
_cell.length_c   1.000
_cell.angle_alpha   90.00
_cell.angle_beta   90.00
_cell.angle_gamma   90.00
#
_symmetry.space_group_name_H-M   'P 1'
#
loop_
_entity.id
_entity.type
_entity.pdbx_description
1 polymer ?
#
loop_
_entity_poly.entity_id
_entity_poly.type
_entity_poly.pdbx_seq_one_letter_code
_entity_poly.pdbx_strand_id
1 'polypeptide(L)'
;MLQSKLQRPFLDFVVIHVSARNNFIHLTFFQKNNMTTTRFQWLWRSSKEPLSPESINDEWKPYSDVETEIIETAFTAFQQNNEEQVVELDKCIIDLNRHLQTSKTDKQNQGPIKRVAVSLNDRRCLRKERFCKILKNPQFDKNRRPNSKIDVGQSM
;
A
#
# COMPACT_ATOMS: atom_id res chain seq x y z
N MET A 1 -14.04 -45.70 10.81
CA MET A 1 -14.70 -44.55 11.48
C MET A 1 -13.74 -43.37 11.47
N LEU A 2 -13.94 -42.40 10.57
CA LEU A 2 -13.12 -41.18 10.46
C LEU A 2 -13.92 -40.03 11.06
N GLN A 3 -13.52 -39.56 12.24
CA GLN A 3 -14.08 -38.34 12.83
C GLN A 3 -13.38 -37.13 12.21
N SER A 4 -14.11 -36.37 11.40
CA SER A 4 -13.70 -35.05 10.93
C SER A 4 -13.85 -34.04 12.06
N LYS A 5 -12.71 -33.51 12.54
CA LYS A 5 -12.66 -32.36 13.45
C LYS A 5 -13.14 -31.12 12.70
N LEU A 6 -14.40 -30.75 12.92
CA LEU A 6 -14.93 -29.43 12.56
C LEU A 6 -14.31 -28.37 13.48
N GLN A 7 -13.25 -27.75 12.99
CA GLN A 7 -12.62 -26.58 13.60
C GLN A 7 -13.60 -25.40 13.48
N ARG A 8 -14.23 -25.02 14.60
CA ARG A 8 -15.14 -23.87 14.65
C ARG A 8 -14.32 -22.57 14.55
N PRO A 9 -14.69 -21.61 13.68
CA PRO A 9 -14.07 -20.30 13.71
C PRO A 9 -14.46 -19.57 15.01
N PHE A 10 -13.46 -18.93 15.60
CA PHE A 10 -13.58 -18.07 16.77
C PHE A 10 -14.67 -17.01 16.54
N LEU A 11 -15.70 -17.02 17.39
CA LEU A 11 -16.74 -15.99 17.43
C LEU A 11 -16.22 -14.83 18.27
N ASP A 12 -15.76 -13.77 17.62
CA ASP A 12 -15.50 -12.49 18.26
C ASP A 12 -16.81 -11.82 18.69
N PHE A 13 -16.75 -11.10 19.80
CA PHE A 13 -17.88 -10.51 20.51
C PHE A 13 -18.78 -9.64 19.62
N VAL A 14 -20.09 -9.93 19.66
CA VAL A 14 -21.13 -9.15 18.97
C VAL A 14 -21.61 -8.04 19.90
N VAL A 15 -21.41 -6.77 19.51
CA VAL A 15 -22.03 -5.63 20.18
C VAL A 15 -23.27 -5.22 19.39
N ILE A 16 -24.45 -5.44 19.97
CA ILE A 16 -25.74 -5.11 19.36
C ILE A 16 -26.16 -3.72 19.85
N HIS A 17 -26.21 -2.75 18.94
CA HIS A 17 -26.86 -1.47 19.19
C HIS A 17 -28.30 -1.52 18.69
N VAL A 18 -29.26 -1.45 19.61
CA VAL A 18 -30.69 -1.37 19.28
C VAL A 18 -31.10 0.09 19.30
N SER A 19 -31.53 0.64 18.16
CA SER A 19 -32.10 1.99 18.07
C SER A 19 -33.61 1.88 17.80
N ALA A 20 -34.42 2.30 18.77
CA ALA A 20 -35.87 2.29 18.69
C ALA A 20 -36.40 3.63 18.19
N ARG A 21 -36.36 3.85 16.87
CA ARG A 21 -37.19 4.87 16.20
C ARG A 21 -37.73 4.26 14.91
N ASN A 22 -39.06 4.19 14.80
CA ASN A 22 -39.83 3.69 13.65
C ASN A 22 -39.64 2.21 13.27
N ASN A 23 -40.09 1.27 14.13
CA ASN A 23 -40.50 -0.13 13.82
C ASN A 23 -39.72 -0.94 12.76
N PHE A 24 -38.50 -0.56 12.41
CA PHE A 24 -37.69 -1.18 11.38
C PHE A 24 -36.32 -1.43 12.00
N ILE A 25 -36.06 -2.70 12.31
CA ILE A 25 -34.79 -3.14 12.89
C ILE A 25 -33.77 -3.17 11.76
N HIS A 26 -32.99 -2.11 11.60
CA HIS A 26 -31.86 -2.11 10.69
C HIS A 26 -30.63 -2.70 11.39
N LEU A 27 -30.38 -3.99 11.18
CA LEU A 27 -29.17 -4.66 11.65
C LEU A 27 -27.97 -4.18 10.82
N THR A 28 -27.18 -3.26 11.35
CA THR A 28 -25.87 -2.91 10.77
C THR A 28 -24.78 -3.74 11.41
N PHE A 29 -24.17 -4.65 10.64
CA PHE A 29 -22.99 -5.39 11.05
C PHE A 29 -21.76 -4.51 10.86
N PHE A 30 -21.18 -4.00 11.95
CA PHE A 30 -19.87 -3.35 11.92
C PHE A 30 -18.81 -4.37 12.30
N GLN A 31 -18.27 -5.07 11.30
CA GLN A 31 -17.15 -5.97 11.49
C GLN A 31 -15.87 -5.13 11.64
N LYS A 32 -15.51 -4.77 12.88
CA LYS A 32 -14.24 -4.11 13.19
C LYS A 32 -13.14 -5.16 13.19
N ASN A 33 -12.76 -5.60 11.99
CA ASN A 33 -11.61 -6.46 11.85
C ASN A 33 -10.37 -5.68 12.28
N ASN A 34 -9.69 -6.14 13.33
CA ASN A 34 -8.27 -5.84 13.53
C ASN A 34 -7.47 -6.59 12.45
N MET A 35 -7.73 -6.27 11.17
CA MET A 35 -6.94 -6.80 10.07
C MET A 35 -5.56 -6.19 10.23
N THR A 36 -4.59 -7.01 10.61
CA THR A 36 -3.22 -6.77 10.19
C THR A 36 -3.26 -6.68 8.67
N THR A 37 -3.35 -5.45 8.15
CA THR A 37 -3.34 -5.20 6.72
C THR A 37 -1.97 -5.59 6.21
N THR A 38 -1.81 -6.87 5.87
CA THR A 38 -0.59 -7.42 5.31
C THR A 38 -0.35 -6.66 4.02
N ARG A 39 0.72 -5.88 3.98
CA ARG A 39 1.13 -5.19 2.76
C ARG A 39 1.98 -6.13 1.95
N PHE A 40 1.88 -6.02 0.64
CA PHE A 40 2.71 -6.79 -0.28
C PHE A 40 3.66 -5.86 -1.00
N GLN A 41 4.87 -6.34 -1.22
CA GLN A 41 5.89 -5.68 -2.02
C GLN A 41 6.24 -6.59 -3.18
N TRP A 42 6.20 -6.04 -4.39
CA TRP A 42 6.66 -6.71 -5.58
C TRP A 42 8.13 -6.38 -5.81
N LEU A 43 8.90 -7.41 -6.17
CA LEU A 43 10.32 -7.34 -6.43
C LEU A 43 10.61 -7.93 -7.82
N TRP A 44 11.64 -7.41 -8.48
CA TRP A 44 12.16 -7.92 -9.75
C TRP A 44 13.66 -8.17 -9.66
N ARG A 45 14.17 -9.13 -10.43
CA ARG A 45 15.60 -9.47 -10.46
C ARG A 45 16.32 -8.67 -11.54
N SER A 46 17.39 -7.99 -11.16
CA SER A 46 18.15 -7.09 -12.05
C SER A 46 19.27 -7.76 -12.86
N SER A 47 19.56 -9.04 -12.62
CA SER A 47 20.70 -9.72 -13.24
C SER A 47 20.39 -10.15 -14.67
N LYS A 48 21.33 -9.87 -15.58
CA LYS A 48 21.32 -10.34 -16.99
C LYS A 48 21.92 -11.72 -17.16
N GLU A 49 22.61 -12.24 -16.14
CA GLU A 49 23.33 -13.50 -16.28
C GLU A 49 22.42 -14.70 -16.02
N PRO A 50 22.49 -15.73 -16.88
CA PRO A 50 21.65 -16.91 -16.77
C PRO A 50 22.06 -17.74 -15.56
N LEU A 51 21.28 -17.64 -14.47
CA LEU A 51 21.16 -18.61 -13.35
C LEU A 51 22.46 -19.35 -12.96
N SER A 52 23.61 -18.67 -12.98
CA SER A 52 24.84 -19.27 -12.49
C SER A 52 24.70 -19.40 -10.98
N PRO A 53 24.89 -20.58 -10.39
CA PRO A 53 24.80 -20.77 -8.94
C PRO A 53 25.85 -19.94 -8.17
N GLU A 54 26.82 -19.35 -8.87
CA GLU A 54 27.90 -18.53 -8.30
C GLU A 54 27.59 -17.02 -8.32
N SER A 55 26.48 -16.57 -8.93
CA SER A 55 26.10 -15.15 -8.90
C SER A 55 25.47 -14.76 -7.55
N ILE A 56 26.30 -14.68 -6.52
CA ILE A 56 25.94 -14.35 -5.13
C ILE A 56 25.25 -12.96 -5.01
N ASN A 57 25.37 -12.11 -6.04
CA ASN A 57 24.84 -10.74 -6.06
C ASN A 57 23.52 -10.60 -6.84
N ASP A 58 22.65 -11.60 -6.80
CA ASP A 58 21.29 -11.47 -7.35
C ASP A 58 20.45 -10.48 -6.55
N GLU A 59 20.59 -9.21 -6.91
CA GLU A 59 19.89 -8.11 -6.28
C GLU A 59 18.43 -8.08 -6.76
N TRP A 60 17.53 -8.44 -5.84
CA TRP A 60 16.10 -8.20 -5.99
C TRP A 60 15.80 -6.74 -5.69
N LYS A 61 15.28 -6.03 -6.68
CA LYS A 61 14.93 -4.61 -6.57
C LYS A 61 13.42 -4.48 -6.40
N PRO A 62 12.94 -3.61 -5.50
CA PRO A 62 11.53 -3.34 -5.39
C PRO A 62 11.03 -2.55 -6.59
N TYR A 63 9.78 -2.81 -6.99
CA TYR A 63 9.02 -1.86 -7.79
C TYR A 63 8.73 -0.59 -6.98
N SER A 64 8.47 0.53 -7.66
CA SER A 64 7.99 1.73 -6.99
C SER A 64 6.67 1.48 -6.26
N ASP A 65 6.29 2.40 -5.38
CA ASP A 65 5.03 2.35 -4.64
C ASP A 65 3.82 2.28 -5.60
N VAL A 66 3.82 3.13 -6.62
CA VAL A 66 2.76 3.17 -7.64
C VAL A 66 2.73 1.89 -8.47
N GLU A 67 3.88 1.44 -8.98
CA GLU A 67 3.95 0.19 -9.76
C GLU A 67 3.53 -1.02 -8.92
N THR A 68 3.93 -1.07 -7.65
CA THR A 68 3.54 -2.13 -6.71
C THR A 68 2.03 -2.17 -6.53
N GLU A 69 1.37 -1.02 -6.39
CA GLU A 69 -0.08 -0.93 -6.27
C GLU A 69 -0.78 -1.43 -7.54
N ILE A 70 -0.32 -1.00 -8.73
CA ILE A 70 -0.86 -1.46 -10.01
C ILE A 70 -0.73 -2.98 -10.16
N ILE A 71 0.46 -3.54 -9.90
CA ILE A 71 0.71 -4.99 -10.01
C ILE A 71 -0.17 -5.76 -9.01
N GLU A 72 -0.29 -5.28 -7.77
CA GLU A 72 -1.07 -5.97 -6.73
C GLU A 72 -2.57 -5.93 -7.02
N THR A 73 -3.10 -4.81 -7.54
CA THR A 73 -4.50 -4.70 -7.96
C THR A 73 -4.80 -5.70 -9.08
N ALA A 74 -3.97 -5.75 -10.11
CA ALA A 74 -4.13 -6.69 -11.21
C ALA A 74 -4.00 -8.15 -10.75
N PHE A 75 -3.02 -8.45 -9.89
CA PHE A 75 -2.85 -9.79 -9.32
C PHE A 75 -4.04 -10.23 -8.48
N THR A 76 -4.64 -9.31 -7.72
CA THR A 76 -5.84 -9.60 -6.92
C THR A 76 -7.03 -9.92 -7.82
N ALA A 77 -7.25 -9.12 -8.87
CA ALA A 77 -8.31 -9.37 -9.85
C ALA A 77 -8.09 -10.70 -10.59
N PHE A 78 -6.86 -11.00 -10.99
CA PHE A 78 -6.48 -12.28 -11.60
C PHE A 78 -6.78 -13.46 -10.67
N GLN A 79 -6.44 -13.39 -9.39
CA GLN A 79 -6.72 -14.47 -8.43
C GLN A 79 -8.21 -14.67 -8.16
N GLN A 80 -9.02 -13.62 -8.24
CA GLN A 80 -10.45 -13.68 -7.93
C GLN A 80 -11.29 -14.10 -9.14
N ASN A 81 -11.02 -13.53 -10.31
CA ASN A 81 -11.87 -13.64 -11.48
C ASN A 81 -11.16 -14.29 -12.69
N ASN A 82 -9.87 -14.66 -12.55
CA ASN A 82 -9.03 -15.11 -13.66
C ASN A 82 -8.92 -14.07 -14.80
N GLU A 83 -9.10 -12.79 -14.46
CA GLU A 83 -9.00 -11.64 -15.36
C GLU A 83 -7.55 -11.20 -15.57
N GLU A 84 -7.27 -10.55 -16.69
CA GLU A 84 -5.99 -9.89 -17.08
C GLU A 84 -4.70 -10.47 -16.45
N GLN A 85 -4.08 -11.41 -17.16
CA GLN A 85 -2.81 -12.04 -16.74
C GLN A 85 -1.58 -11.17 -16.99
N VAL A 86 -1.75 -10.04 -17.68
CA VAL A 86 -0.65 -9.21 -18.17
C VAL A 86 -0.85 -7.77 -17.71
N VAL A 87 0.16 -7.21 -17.05
CA VAL A 87 0.20 -5.83 -16.58
C VAL A 87 1.20 -5.06 -17.41
N GLU A 88 0.77 -3.95 -17.99
CA GLU A 88 1.63 -3.08 -18.77
C GLU A 88 2.09 -1.88 -17.92
N LEU A 89 3.40 -1.80 -17.65
CA LEU A 89 4.04 -0.66 -16.99
C LEU A 89 4.78 0.20 -18.02
N ASP A 90 5.26 1.39 -17.63
CA ASP A 90 5.93 2.31 -18.57
C ASP A 90 7.12 1.67 -19.30
N LYS A 91 7.93 0.88 -18.59
CA LYS A 91 9.21 0.34 -19.10
C LYS A 91 9.16 -1.16 -19.40
N CYS A 92 8.19 -1.88 -18.85
CA CYS A 92 8.12 -3.33 -18.96
C CYS A 92 6.68 -3.83 -19.02
N ILE A 93 6.53 -5.09 -19.41
CA ILE A 93 5.29 -5.84 -19.40
C ILE A 93 5.49 -7.00 -18.41
N ILE A 94 4.53 -7.20 -17.51
CA ILE A 94 4.57 -8.23 -16.48
C ILE A 94 3.53 -9.29 -16.81
N ASP A 95 3.96 -10.53 -16.94
CA ASP A 95 3.10 -11.71 -16.98
C ASP A 95 2.96 -12.26 -15.55
N LEU A 96 1.78 -12.06 -14.96
CA LEU A 96 1.45 -12.46 -13.60
C LEU A 96 1.31 -13.97 -13.45
N ASN A 97 0.91 -14.67 -14.51
CA ASN A 97 0.77 -16.11 -14.51
C ASN A 97 2.17 -16.76 -14.44
N ARG A 98 3.09 -16.29 -15.28
CA ARG A 98 4.47 -16.78 -15.35
C ARG A 98 5.42 -16.16 -14.33
N HIS A 99 4.97 -15.13 -13.61
CA HIS A 99 5.81 -14.35 -12.70
C HIS A 99 7.07 -13.82 -13.39
N LEU A 100 6.89 -13.22 -14.57
CA LEU A 100 7.97 -12.76 -15.43
C LEU A 100 7.74 -11.32 -15.86
N GLN A 101 8.77 -10.48 -15.78
CA GLN A 101 8.80 -9.18 -16.46
C GLN A 101 9.56 -9.29 -17.78
N THR A 102 9.11 -8.56 -18.80
CA THR A 102 9.77 -8.40 -20.10
C THR A 102 9.97 -6.90 -20.36
N SER A 103 11.20 -6.47 -20.66
CA SER A 103 11.44 -5.08 -21.03
C SER A 103 10.75 -4.73 -22.34
N LYS A 104 10.15 -3.53 -22.42
CA LYS A 104 9.55 -3.02 -23.66
C LYS A 104 10.60 -2.60 -24.69
N THR A 105 11.77 -2.15 -24.22
CA THR A 105 12.87 -1.72 -25.09
C THR A 105 13.70 -2.90 -25.60
N ASP A 106 13.76 -3.98 -24.84
CA ASP A 106 14.55 -5.17 -25.17
C ASP A 106 13.78 -6.44 -24.78
N LYS A 107 13.14 -7.08 -25.76
CA LYS A 107 12.33 -8.28 -25.53
C LYS A 107 13.14 -9.49 -25.05
N GLN A 108 14.46 -9.50 -25.26
CA GLN A 108 15.33 -10.56 -24.73
C GLN A 108 15.64 -10.35 -23.25
N ASN A 109 15.50 -9.12 -22.76
CA ASN A 109 15.68 -8.79 -21.36
C ASN A 109 14.42 -9.13 -20.56
N GLN A 110 14.37 -10.37 -20.11
CA GLN A 110 13.33 -10.90 -19.24
C GLN A 110 13.90 -11.22 -17.86
N GLY A 111 13.10 -11.02 -16.82
CA GLY A 111 13.52 -11.28 -15.45
C GLY A 111 12.37 -11.83 -14.60
N PRO A 112 12.65 -12.71 -13.63
CA PRO A 112 11.62 -13.17 -12.71
C PRO A 112 11.17 -12.03 -11.80
N ILE A 113 9.90 -12.09 -11.41
CA ILE A 113 9.32 -11.23 -10.38
C ILE A 113 8.83 -12.09 -9.20
N LYS A 114 8.73 -11.49 -8.02
CA LYS A 114 8.15 -12.17 -6.85
C LYS A 114 7.39 -11.20 -5.96
N ARG A 115 6.38 -11.76 -5.30
CA ARG A 115 5.56 -11.08 -4.30
C ARG A 115 6.04 -11.46 -2.91
N VAL A 116 6.26 -10.49 -2.05
CA VAL A 116 6.71 -10.71 -0.65
C VAL A 116 5.75 -10.01 0.30
N ALA A 117 5.33 -10.72 1.36
CA ALA A 117 4.56 -10.11 2.45
C ALA A 117 5.49 -9.26 3.32
N VAL A 118 5.10 -8.02 3.57
CA VAL A 118 5.86 -7.07 4.38
C VAL A 118 5.10 -6.77 5.66
N SER A 119 5.78 -6.87 6.79
CA SER A 119 5.23 -6.48 8.09
C SER A 119 5.02 -4.97 8.15
N LEU A 120 3.87 -4.52 8.68
CA LEU A 120 3.59 -3.09 8.91
C LEU A 120 4.62 -2.42 9.84
N ASN A 121 5.30 -3.21 10.68
CA ASN A 121 6.36 -2.72 11.56
C ASN A 121 7.67 -2.44 10.80
N ASP A 122 7.80 -2.93 9.56
CA ASP A 122 8.94 -2.67 8.72
C ASP A 122 8.80 -1.28 8.08
N ARG A 123 9.18 -0.24 8.84
CA ARG A 123 9.05 1.19 8.50
C ARG A 123 9.88 1.65 7.28
N ARG A 124 10.40 0.72 6.47
CA ARG A 124 11.28 1.02 5.32
C ARG A 124 10.56 1.76 4.18
N CYS A 125 9.23 1.85 4.17
CA CYS A 125 8.44 2.38 3.04
C CYS A 125 7.85 3.78 3.24
N LEU A 126 8.30 4.57 4.22
CA LEU A 126 7.93 5.99 4.27
C LEU A 126 8.93 6.79 3.44
N ARG A 127 8.48 7.31 2.29
CA ARG A 127 9.22 8.22 1.41
C ARG A 127 9.77 9.37 2.25
N LYS A 128 11.05 9.31 2.63
CA LYS A 128 11.69 10.32 3.51
C LYS A 128 11.52 11.73 2.96
N GLU A 129 11.49 11.83 1.63
CA GLU A 129 11.27 13.03 0.82
C GLU A 129 9.96 13.77 1.17
N ARG A 130 8.88 13.04 1.49
CA ARG A 130 7.60 13.63 1.90
C ARG A 130 7.63 14.19 3.33
N PHE A 131 8.61 13.79 4.12
CA PHE A 131 8.80 14.22 5.50
C PHE A 131 10.01 15.13 5.67
N CYS A 132 10.63 15.57 4.56
CA CYS A 132 11.60 16.66 4.59
C CYS A 132 10.87 17.89 5.14
N LYS A 133 11.14 18.13 6.43
CA LYS A 133 10.67 19.25 7.24
C LYS A 133 10.63 20.46 6.33
N ILE A 134 9.45 21.08 6.21
CA ILE A 134 9.34 22.48 5.83
C ILE A 134 10.37 23.18 6.72
N LEU A 135 11.56 23.46 6.18
CA LEU A 135 12.52 24.30 6.83
C LEU A 135 11.76 25.60 6.94
N LYS A 136 11.29 25.89 8.17
CA LYS A 136 10.61 27.14 8.50
C LYS A 136 11.50 28.22 7.91
N ASN A 137 11.07 28.78 6.78
CA ASN A 137 11.80 29.82 6.12
C ASN A 137 11.74 30.99 7.10
N PRO A 138 12.84 31.37 7.81
CA PRO A 138 12.76 32.36 8.90
C PRO A 138 12.40 33.76 8.37
N GLN A 139 12.27 33.91 7.06
CA GLN A 139 12.07 35.16 6.35
C GLN A 139 10.60 35.64 6.32
N PHE A 140 9.61 34.79 6.65
CA PHE A 140 8.19 35.15 6.51
C PHE A 140 7.54 35.82 7.73
N ASP A 141 8.30 36.26 8.73
CA ASP A 141 7.75 36.89 9.94
C ASP A 141 8.20 38.35 10.17
N LYS A 142 8.54 39.09 9.11
CA LYS A 142 8.90 40.52 9.21
C LYS A 142 7.74 41.49 8.95
N ASN A 143 6.57 41.01 8.55
CA ASN A 143 5.42 41.86 8.20
C ASN A 143 4.26 41.80 9.20
N ARG A 144 4.47 41.28 10.42
CA ARG A 144 3.50 41.44 11.51
C ARG A 144 3.46 42.91 11.91
N ARG A 145 2.50 43.66 11.34
CA ARG A 145 2.26 45.06 11.65
C ARG A 145 1.97 45.18 13.16
N PRO A 146 2.64 46.10 13.87
CA PRO A 146 2.28 46.39 15.25
C PRO A 146 0.86 46.98 15.29
N ASN A 147 0.01 46.43 16.17
CA ASN A 147 -1.30 46.98 16.49
C ASN A 147 -1.15 48.46 16.82
N SER A 148 -1.70 49.33 15.97
CA SER A 148 -1.90 50.73 16.29
C SER A 148 -2.85 50.83 17.47
N LYS A 149 -2.36 51.40 18.58
CA LYS A 149 -3.14 51.90 19.71
C LYS A 149 -4.32 52.71 19.19
N ILE A 150 -5.53 52.28 19.53
CA ILE A 150 -6.73 53.10 19.40
C ILE A 150 -6.73 54.00 20.63
N ASP A 151 -6.40 55.27 20.44
CA ASP A 151 -6.56 56.30 21.46
C ASP A 151 -8.03 56.75 21.45
N VAL A 152 -8.78 56.36 22.48
CA VAL A 152 -10.16 56.80 22.67
C VAL A 152 -10.09 58.15 23.38
N GLY A 153 -10.15 59.21 22.60
CA GLY A 153 -10.29 60.58 23.12
C GLY A 153 -11.57 60.68 23.94
N GLN A 154 -11.42 60.95 25.24
CA GLN A 154 -12.47 61.48 26.09
C GLN A 154 -12.79 62.91 25.62
N SER A 155 -14.07 63.18 25.38
CA SER A 155 -14.58 64.54 25.22
C SER A 155 -15.75 64.74 26.18
N MET A 156 -15.53 65.71 27.08
CA MET A 156 -16.44 66.41 28.01
C MET A 156 -17.04 65.62 29.19
#